data_AF-A0A850DKF4-F1
#
_entry.id   AF-A0A850DKF4-F1
#
_cell.length_a   1.000
_cell.length_b   1.000
_cell.length_c   1.000
_cell.angle_alpha   90.00
_cell.angle_beta   90.00
_cell.angle_gamma   90.00
#
_symmetry.space_group_name_H-M   'P 1'
#
loop_
_entity.id
_entity.type
_entity.pdbx_description
1 polymer ?
#
loop_
_entity_poly.entity_id
_entity_poly.type
_entity_poly.pdbx_seq_one_letter_code
_entity_poly.pdbx_strand_id
1 'polypeptide(L)'
;MWTQLFPALTALAGTVIGGLVTLSAASKQAKASREVARQQFENQLVLAQHQLAAQLEAERGKQRRVKIDEAYGQLMLWMHDVRTLVDNIWVAIFSDDAAFVEETHKALIEWPFETLRPPREFAPAQFYWSDDVNELLIKFGGRSAEFVMNAKASLVHKIPSEGHSFELDSEAIDIANGKVVAGHDALVCIVSRIRDVVKREMRDGKTC
;
A
#
# COMPACT_ATOMS: atom_id res chain seq x y z
N MET A 1 -17.83 -74.40 69.57
CA MET A 1 -17.63 -72.93 69.55
C MET A 1 -16.50 -72.49 68.59
N TRP A 2 -16.20 -73.26 67.53
CA TRP A 2 -15.15 -72.95 66.54
C TRP A 2 -15.69 -72.62 65.13
N THR A 3 -16.99 -72.82 64.89
CA THR A 3 -17.64 -72.65 63.59
C THR A 3 -18.09 -71.21 63.29
N GLN A 4 -18.04 -70.29 64.26
CA GLN A 4 -18.42 -68.88 64.05
C GLN A 4 -17.25 -67.94 63.73
N LEU A 5 -16.00 -68.37 63.87
CA LEU A 5 -14.82 -67.53 63.56
C LEU A 5 -14.46 -67.51 62.06
N PHE A 6 -14.80 -68.57 61.31
CA PHE A 6 -14.51 -68.68 59.89
C PHE A 6 -15.17 -67.60 59.01
N PRO A 7 -16.49 -67.32 59.13
CA PRO A 7 -17.13 -66.30 58.29
C PRO A 7 -16.68 -64.86 58.62
N ALA A 8 -16.28 -64.60 59.86
CA ALA A 8 -15.73 -63.30 60.25
C ALA A 8 -14.32 -63.06 59.65
N LEU A 9 -13.49 -64.11 59.61
CA LEU A 9 -12.15 -64.06 59.00
C LEU A 9 -12.20 -63.93 57.47
N THR A 10 -13.14 -64.61 56.80
CA THR A 10 -13.31 -64.50 55.34
C THR A 10 -13.90 -63.15 54.93
N ALA A 11 -14.82 -62.58 55.72
CA ALA A 11 -15.36 -61.25 55.49
C ALA A 11 -14.28 -60.16 55.64
N LEU A 12 -13.45 -60.23 56.69
CA LEU A 12 -12.32 -59.32 56.90
C LEU A 12 -11.28 -59.44 55.77
N ALA A 13 -10.91 -60.66 55.39
CA ALA A 13 -9.99 -60.89 54.27
C ALA A 13 -10.55 -60.35 52.95
N GLY A 14 -11.86 -60.53 52.69
CA GLY A 14 -12.56 -59.99 51.52
C GLY A 14 -12.55 -58.46 51.46
N THR A 15 -12.78 -57.78 52.60
CA THR A 15 -12.72 -56.31 52.67
C THR A 15 -11.31 -55.75 52.49
N VAL A 16 -10.29 -56.42 53.04
CA VAL A 16 -8.89 -55.97 52.89
C VAL A 16 -8.41 -56.14 51.46
N ILE A 17 -8.72 -57.28 50.81
CA ILE A 17 -8.40 -57.52 49.41
C ILE A 17 -9.18 -56.54 48.51
N GLY A 18 -10.47 -56.35 48.76
CA GLY A 18 -11.30 -55.39 48.04
C GLY A 18 -10.76 -53.97 48.10
N GLY A 19 -10.35 -53.50 49.30
CA GLY A 19 -9.74 -52.18 49.51
C GLY A 19 -8.38 -51.99 48.83
N LEU A 20 -7.54 -53.02 48.82
CA LEU A 20 -6.26 -53.01 48.11
C LEU A 20 -6.43 -52.96 46.59
N VAL A 21 -7.41 -53.69 46.04
CA VAL A 21 -7.73 -53.64 44.61
C VAL A 21 -8.25 -52.26 44.22
N THR A 22 -9.13 -51.65 45.03
CA THR A 22 -9.65 -50.29 44.75
C THR A 22 -8.56 -49.23 44.84
N LEU A 23 -7.66 -49.28 45.83
CA LEU A 23 -6.51 -48.36 45.90
C LEU A 23 -5.55 -48.53 44.73
N SER A 24 -5.30 -49.77 44.29
CA SER A 24 -4.45 -50.04 43.13
C SER A 24 -5.09 -49.54 41.83
N ALA A 25 -6.40 -49.73 41.65
CA ALA A 25 -7.15 -49.25 40.51
C ALA A 25 -7.21 -47.72 40.48
N ALA A 26 -7.48 -47.08 41.62
CA ALA A 26 -7.50 -45.63 41.76
C ALA A 26 -6.12 -45.01 41.48
N SER A 27 -5.03 -45.65 41.93
CA SER A 27 -3.67 -45.16 41.65
C SER A 27 -3.27 -45.30 40.17
N LYS A 28 -3.69 -46.37 39.49
CA LYS A 28 -3.51 -46.55 38.04
C LYS A 28 -4.36 -45.55 37.24
N GLN A 29 -5.60 -45.33 37.66
CA GLN A 29 -6.50 -44.35 37.04
C GLN A 29 -5.99 -42.93 37.23
N ALA A 30 -5.49 -42.55 38.42
CA ALA A 30 -4.88 -41.24 38.65
C ALA A 30 -3.62 -41.00 37.79
N LYS A 31 -2.80 -42.04 37.55
CA LYS A 31 -1.66 -41.95 36.61
C LYS A 31 -2.13 -41.76 35.17
N ALA A 32 -3.12 -42.52 34.73
CA ALA A 32 -3.70 -42.38 33.40
C ALA A 32 -4.34 -40.99 33.19
N SER A 33 -5.07 -40.48 34.19
CA SER A 33 -5.67 -39.14 34.14
C SER A 33 -4.61 -38.02 34.09
N ARG A 34 -3.49 -38.17 34.81
CA ARG A 34 -2.37 -37.21 34.72
C ARG A 34 -1.72 -37.21 33.35
N GLU A 35 -1.55 -38.38 32.75
CA GLU A 35 -0.97 -38.50 31.41
C GLU A 35 -1.88 -37.89 30.35
N VAL A 36 -3.19 -38.16 30.42
CA VAL A 36 -4.18 -37.54 29.52
C VAL A 36 -4.20 -36.02 29.70
N ALA A 37 -4.17 -35.52 30.93
CA ALA A 37 -4.12 -34.08 31.19
C ALA A 37 -2.84 -33.46 30.62
N ARG A 38 -1.68 -34.13 30.77
CA ARG A 38 -0.41 -33.67 30.19
C ARG A 38 -0.48 -33.59 28.67
N GLN A 39 -0.99 -34.62 28.01
CA GLN A 39 -1.19 -34.63 26.56
C GLN A 39 -2.16 -33.53 26.09
N GLN A 40 -3.22 -33.27 26.86
CA GLN A 40 -4.13 -32.17 26.58
C GLN A 40 -3.45 -30.80 26.72
N PHE A 41 -2.63 -30.59 27.75
CA PHE A 41 -1.85 -29.36 27.91
C PHE A 41 -0.82 -29.18 26.80
N GLU A 42 -0.11 -30.23 26.42
CA GLU A 42 0.85 -30.20 25.30
C GLU A 42 0.14 -29.87 23.98
N ASN A 43 -1.00 -30.49 23.70
CA ASN A 43 -1.82 -30.17 22.52
C ASN A 43 -2.35 -28.73 22.54
N GLN A 44 -2.79 -28.23 23.70
CA GLN A 44 -3.24 -26.84 23.84
C GLN A 44 -2.09 -25.84 23.64
N LEU A 45 -0.89 -26.16 24.13
CA LEU A 45 0.29 -25.33 23.89
C LEU A 45 0.66 -25.26 22.42
N VAL A 46 0.68 -26.41 21.72
CA VAL A 46 0.93 -26.47 20.28
C VAL A 46 -0.12 -25.67 19.51
N LEU A 47 -1.40 -25.83 19.85
CA LEU A 47 -2.48 -25.06 19.24
C LEU A 47 -2.32 -23.55 19.48
N ALA A 48 -2.00 -23.14 20.70
CA ALA A 48 -1.78 -21.73 21.04
C ALA A 48 -0.58 -21.14 20.27
N GLN A 49 0.50 -21.90 20.10
CA GLN A 49 1.66 -21.48 19.30
C GLN A 49 1.28 -21.29 17.83
N HIS A 50 0.51 -22.21 17.24
CA HIS A 50 0.00 -22.05 15.88
C HIS A 50 -0.94 -20.86 15.73
N GLN A 51 -1.83 -20.63 16.70
CA GLN A 51 -2.72 -19.47 16.70
C GLN A 51 -1.94 -18.15 16.80
N LEU A 52 -0.93 -18.09 17.67
CA LEU A 52 -0.07 -16.92 17.79
C LEU A 52 0.69 -16.64 16.48
N ALA A 53 1.26 -17.68 15.86
CA ALA A 53 1.95 -17.55 14.57
C ALA A 53 1.00 -17.01 13.48
N ALA A 54 -0.20 -17.57 13.37
CA ALA A 54 -1.22 -17.12 12.42
C ALA A 54 -1.65 -15.66 12.68
N GLN A 55 -1.79 -15.26 13.95
CA GLN A 55 -2.09 -13.87 14.31
C GLN A 55 -0.97 -12.91 13.93
N LEU A 56 0.29 -13.27 14.20
CA LEU A 56 1.44 -12.46 13.82
C LEU A 56 1.56 -12.30 12.31
N GLU A 57 1.28 -13.36 11.54
CA GLU A 57 1.27 -13.30 10.08
C GLU A 57 0.12 -12.42 9.56
N ALA A 58 -1.08 -12.54 10.15
CA ALA A 58 -2.20 -11.68 9.82
C ALA A 58 -1.91 -10.20 10.11
N GLU A 59 -1.30 -9.87 11.25
CA GLU A 59 -0.92 -8.50 11.61
C GLU A 59 0.17 -7.95 10.69
N ARG A 60 1.18 -8.75 10.34
CA ARG A 60 2.18 -8.36 9.32
C ARG A 60 1.52 -8.09 7.97
N GLY A 61 0.57 -8.92 7.57
CA GLY A 61 -0.22 -8.74 6.35
C GLY A 61 -1.03 -7.44 6.37
N LYS A 62 -1.69 -7.12 7.49
CA LYS A 62 -2.42 -5.86 7.67
C LYS A 62 -1.49 -4.66 7.58
N GLN A 63 -0.36 -4.68 8.31
CA GLN A 63 0.61 -3.58 8.27
C GLN A 63 1.17 -3.36 6.86
N ARG A 64 1.46 -4.44 6.11
CA ARG A 64 1.89 -4.33 4.71
C ARG A 64 0.82 -3.65 3.85
N ARG A 65 -0.45 -4.05 3.98
CA ARG A 65 -1.56 -3.42 3.23
C ARG A 65 -1.70 -1.95 3.54
N VAL A 66 -1.64 -1.56 4.83
CA VAL A 66 -1.71 -0.15 5.23
C VAL A 66 -0.60 0.68 4.56
N LYS A 67 0.64 0.16 4.51
CA LYS A 67 1.74 0.85 3.85
C LYS A 67 1.55 0.99 2.33
N ILE A 68 0.98 -0.03 1.69
CA ILE A 68 0.66 0.00 0.26
C ILE A 68 -0.46 1.02 0.00
N ASP A 69 -1.51 1.00 0.80
CA ASP A 69 -2.62 1.96 0.70
C ASP A 69 -2.14 3.40 0.88
N GLU A 70 -1.25 3.63 1.86
CA GLU A 70 -0.63 4.94 2.10
C GLU A 70 0.25 5.38 0.91
N ALA A 71 1.09 4.46 0.41
CA ALA A 71 1.98 4.74 -0.72
C ALA A 71 1.21 5.09 -1.99
N TYR A 72 0.11 4.38 -2.28
CA TYR A 72 -0.76 4.70 -3.41
C TYR A 72 -1.63 5.92 -3.17
N GLY A 73 -2.06 6.17 -1.92
CA GLY A 73 -2.75 7.40 -1.54
C GLY A 73 -1.92 8.64 -1.83
N GLN A 74 -0.64 8.65 -1.41
CA GLN A 74 0.30 9.74 -1.68
C GLN A 74 0.53 9.93 -3.19
N LEU A 75 0.68 8.84 -3.94
CA LEU A 75 0.80 8.89 -5.40
C LEU A 75 -0.43 9.52 -6.05
N MET A 76 -1.65 9.18 -5.62
CA MET A 76 -2.88 9.73 -6.19
C MET A 76 -3.04 11.22 -5.92
N LEU A 77 -2.67 11.69 -4.72
CA LEU A 77 -2.66 13.12 -4.39
C LEU A 77 -1.68 13.86 -5.29
N TRP A 78 -0.45 13.38 -5.39
CA TRP A 78 0.55 13.98 -6.26
C TRP A 78 0.11 14.01 -7.73
N MET A 79 -0.46 12.92 -8.25
CA MET A 79 -0.99 12.88 -9.62
C MET A 79 -2.17 13.84 -9.84
N HIS A 80 -2.96 14.14 -8.81
CA HIS A 80 -4.02 15.14 -8.89
C HIS A 80 -3.45 16.55 -8.99
N ASP A 81 -2.47 16.88 -8.15
CA ASP A 81 -1.82 18.20 -8.14
C ASP A 81 -1.11 18.45 -9.48
N VAL A 82 -0.35 17.45 -9.95
CA VAL A 82 0.33 17.50 -11.25
C VAL A 82 -0.66 17.71 -12.39
N ARG A 83 -1.79 16.99 -12.41
CA ARG A 83 -2.82 17.18 -13.43
C ARG A 83 -3.37 18.61 -13.40
N THR A 84 -3.66 19.12 -12.21
CA THR A 84 -4.18 20.48 -12.05
C THR A 84 -3.20 21.51 -12.61
N LEU A 85 -1.90 21.32 -12.38
CA LEU A 85 -0.86 22.18 -12.95
C LEU A 85 -0.77 22.07 -14.48
N VAL A 86 -0.88 20.85 -15.04
CA VAL A 86 -0.94 20.66 -16.51
C VAL A 86 -2.16 21.39 -17.11
N ASP A 87 -3.32 21.25 -16.48
CA ASP A 87 -4.56 21.90 -16.90
C ASP A 87 -4.42 23.44 -16.83
N ASN A 88 -3.83 23.98 -15.75
CA ASN A 88 -3.58 25.42 -15.59
C ASN A 88 -2.65 25.97 -16.68
N ILE A 89 -1.57 25.24 -17.01
CA ILE A 89 -0.65 25.64 -18.08
C ILE A 89 -1.36 25.68 -19.43
N TRP A 90 -2.17 24.67 -19.71
CA TRP A 90 -2.97 24.63 -20.94
C TRP A 90 -3.92 25.83 -21.01
N VAL A 91 -4.64 26.15 -19.93
CA VAL A 91 -5.54 27.32 -19.89
C VAL A 91 -4.75 28.62 -20.09
N ALA A 92 -3.59 28.79 -19.44
CA ALA A 92 -2.81 30.03 -19.52
C ALA A 92 -2.34 30.33 -20.94
N ILE A 93 -2.03 29.30 -21.72
CA ILE A 93 -1.62 29.45 -23.13
C ILE A 93 -2.73 30.09 -23.98
N PHE A 94 -4.00 29.86 -23.65
CA PHE A 94 -5.14 30.46 -24.35
C PHE A 94 -5.77 31.64 -23.60
N SER A 95 -5.21 32.02 -22.45
CA SER A 95 -5.70 33.15 -21.65
C SER A 95 -5.06 34.47 -22.09
N ASP A 96 -5.80 35.55 -21.92
CA ASP A 96 -5.34 36.94 -22.06
C ASP A 96 -5.06 37.61 -20.70
N ASP A 97 -5.29 36.89 -19.59
CA ASP A 97 -5.02 37.38 -18.24
C ASP A 97 -3.51 37.35 -17.96
N ALA A 98 -2.88 38.52 -18.03
CA ALA A 98 -1.44 38.69 -17.84
C ALA A 98 -0.95 38.21 -16.45
N ALA A 99 -1.75 38.38 -15.39
CA ALA A 99 -1.36 37.94 -14.05
C ALA A 99 -1.33 36.40 -13.98
N PHE A 100 -2.34 35.76 -14.55
CA PHE A 100 -2.41 34.30 -14.61
C PHE A 100 -1.32 33.69 -15.51
N VAL A 101 -1.01 34.34 -16.63
CA VAL A 101 0.10 33.96 -17.53
C VAL A 101 1.44 34.06 -16.80
N GLU A 102 1.68 35.14 -16.05
CA GLU A 102 2.91 35.32 -15.29
C GLU A 102 3.07 34.28 -14.16
N GLU A 103 2.00 34.00 -13.42
CA GLU A 103 1.97 32.97 -12.38
C GLU A 103 2.29 31.58 -12.97
N THR A 104 1.63 31.23 -14.08
CA THR A 104 1.87 29.97 -14.77
C THR A 104 3.30 29.86 -15.29
N HIS A 105 3.86 30.96 -15.78
CA HIS A 105 5.24 30.99 -16.23
C HIS A 105 6.22 30.71 -15.10
N LYS A 106 5.97 31.25 -13.88
CA LYS A 106 6.77 30.92 -12.69
C LYS A 106 6.68 29.42 -12.36
N ALA A 107 5.47 28.85 -12.38
CA ALA A 107 5.29 27.41 -12.19
C ALA A 107 6.04 26.56 -13.23
N LEU A 108 6.10 26.98 -14.49
CA LEU A 108 6.90 26.31 -15.54
C LEU A 108 8.41 26.39 -15.31
N ILE A 109 8.90 27.45 -14.67
CA ILE A 109 10.31 27.57 -14.28
C ILE A 109 10.64 26.57 -13.16
N GLU A 110 9.73 26.43 -12.19
CA GLU A 110 9.87 25.54 -11.03
C GLU A 110 9.59 24.06 -11.34
N TRP A 111 8.88 23.78 -12.44
CA TRP A 111 8.48 22.45 -12.89
C TRP A 111 9.54 21.34 -12.79
N PRO A 112 10.81 21.54 -13.19
CA PRO A 112 11.81 20.48 -13.12
C PRO A 112 12.13 20.01 -11.69
N PHE A 113 11.82 20.84 -10.70
CA PHE A 113 12.09 20.59 -9.30
C PHE A 113 10.85 20.03 -8.58
N GLU A 114 9.65 20.41 -9.01
CA GLU A 114 8.42 20.09 -8.28
C GLU A 114 7.60 18.93 -8.88
N THR A 115 7.59 18.76 -10.21
CA THR A 115 6.63 17.87 -10.88
C THR A 115 7.28 16.80 -11.76
N LEU A 116 8.54 16.98 -12.18
CA LEU A 116 9.27 15.96 -12.94
C LEU A 116 9.68 14.74 -12.09
N ARG A 117 9.63 14.86 -10.76
CA ARG A 117 9.98 13.80 -9.82
C ARG A 117 8.94 13.74 -8.71
N PRO A 118 8.64 12.55 -8.17
CA PRO A 118 7.85 12.46 -6.95
C PRO A 118 8.53 13.29 -5.84
N PRO A 119 7.75 14.00 -5.01
CA PRO A 119 8.27 14.68 -3.83
C PRO A 119 9.18 13.77 -3.00
N ARG A 120 10.26 14.33 -2.44
CA ARG A 120 11.23 13.58 -1.64
C ARG A 120 10.60 12.85 -0.46
N GLU A 121 9.53 13.42 0.08
CA GLU A 121 8.74 12.86 1.17
C GLU A 121 8.13 11.50 0.81
N PHE A 122 7.92 11.23 -0.49
CA PHE A 122 7.36 9.97 -0.99
C PHE A 122 8.44 8.95 -1.38
N ALA A 123 9.73 9.26 -1.20
CA ALA A 123 10.82 8.30 -1.43
C ALA A 123 10.61 6.92 -0.77
N PRO A 124 10.17 6.80 0.50
CA PRO A 124 9.92 5.49 1.10
C PRO A 124 8.67 4.78 0.53
N ALA A 125 7.72 5.52 -0.04
CA ALA A 125 6.53 4.95 -0.67
C ALA A 125 6.84 4.27 -2.01
N GLN A 126 7.91 4.68 -2.70
CA GLN A 126 8.26 4.16 -4.02
C GLN A 126 8.55 2.66 -4.02
N PHE A 127 9.04 2.11 -2.91
CA PHE A 127 9.29 0.67 -2.75
C PHE A 127 8.02 -0.19 -2.77
N TYR A 128 6.85 0.43 -2.61
CA TYR A 128 5.56 -0.24 -2.60
C TYR A 128 4.81 -0.11 -3.93
N TRP A 129 5.33 0.68 -4.87
CA TRP A 129 4.73 0.83 -6.20
C TRP A 129 5.13 -0.32 -7.11
N SER A 130 4.17 -0.79 -7.91
CA SER A 130 4.43 -1.81 -8.91
C SER A 130 5.34 -1.31 -10.05
N ASP A 131 5.95 -2.25 -10.75
CA ASP A 131 6.75 -1.96 -11.94
C ASP A 131 5.94 -1.25 -13.03
N ASP A 132 4.66 -1.62 -13.20
CA ASP A 132 3.74 -0.98 -14.15
C ASP A 132 3.54 0.51 -13.83
N VAL A 133 3.38 0.85 -12.55
CA VAL A 133 3.27 2.24 -12.08
C VAL A 133 4.59 2.97 -12.32
N ASN A 134 5.72 2.36 -12.00
CA ASN A 134 7.04 2.95 -12.22
C ASN A 134 7.31 3.22 -13.70
N GLU A 135 6.96 2.31 -14.60
CA GLU A 135 7.11 2.49 -16.05
C GLU A 135 6.25 3.67 -16.55
N LEU A 136 5.02 3.78 -16.06
CA LEU A 136 4.14 4.90 -16.39
C LEU A 136 4.68 6.24 -15.85
N LEU A 137 5.28 6.26 -14.66
CA LEU A 137 5.92 7.45 -14.11
C LEU A 137 7.15 7.89 -14.93
N ILE A 138 7.95 6.94 -15.43
CA ILE A 138 9.06 7.25 -16.34
C ILE A 138 8.54 7.86 -17.65
N LYS A 139 7.49 7.26 -18.23
CA LYS A 139 6.81 7.79 -19.44
C LYS A 139 6.23 9.19 -19.19
N PHE A 140 5.65 9.40 -18.02
CA PHE A 140 5.15 10.71 -17.58
C PHE A 140 6.29 11.74 -17.53
N GLY A 141 7.44 11.39 -16.94
CA GLY A 141 8.63 12.25 -16.88
C GLY A 141 9.13 12.68 -18.26
N GLY A 142 9.21 11.74 -19.21
CA GLY A 142 9.60 12.08 -20.59
C GLY A 142 8.62 13.04 -21.28
N ARG A 143 7.32 12.76 -21.19
CA ARG A 143 6.28 13.61 -21.81
C ARG A 143 6.15 14.97 -21.15
N SER A 144 6.35 15.05 -19.84
CA SER A 144 6.24 16.32 -19.11
C SER A 144 7.40 17.25 -19.45
N ALA A 145 8.61 16.72 -19.67
CA ALA A 145 9.73 17.51 -20.17
C ALA A 145 9.43 18.12 -21.56
N GLU A 146 8.91 17.33 -22.49
CA GLU A 146 8.49 17.81 -23.82
C GLU A 146 7.39 18.87 -23.72
N PHE A 147 6.37 18.63 -22.91
CA PHE A 147 5.28 19.57 -22.68
C PHE A 147 5.77 20.92 -22.15
N VAL A 148 6.62 20.92 -21.14
CA VAL A 148 7.17 22.15 -20.53
C VAL A 148 7.99 22.95 -21.52
N MET A 149 8.81 22.30 -22.35
CA MET A 149 9.58 23.00 -23.39
C MET A 149 8.66 23.71 -24.39
N ASN A 150 7.61 23.03 -24.85
CA ASN A 150 6.64 23.61 -25.78
C ASN A 150 5.80 24.71 -25.10
N ALA A 151 5.42 24.53 -23.84
CA ALA A 151 4.66 25.52 -23.07
C ALA A 151 5.47 26.80 -22.85
N LYS A 152 6.76 26.68 -22.49
CA LYS A 152 7.66 27.83 -22.40
C LYS A 152 7.76 28.57 -23.73
N ALA A 153 7.98 27.86 -24.84
CA ALA A 153 8.00 28.49 -26.17
C ALA A 153 6.69 29.21 -26.51
N SER A 154 5.56 28.64 -26.11
CA SER A 154 4.22 29.20 -26.33
C SER A 154 3.97 30.45 -25.48
N LEU A 155 4.57 30.58 -24.30
CA LEU A 155 4.33 31.73 -23.40
C LEU A 155 5.34 32.87 -23.57
N VAL A 156 6.49 32.65 -24.23
CA VAL A 156 7.56 33.65 -24.40
C VAL A 156 7.06 34.97 -25.01
N HIS A 157 6.08 34.95 -25.91
CA HIS A 157 5.56 36.15 -26.56
C HIS A 157 4.46 36.87 -25.75
N LYS A 158 3.87 36.22 -24.74
CA LYS A 158 2.79 36.78 -23.91
C LYS A 158 3.32 37.56 -22.70
N ILE A 159 4.59 37.38 -22.35
CA ILE A 159 5.20 38.04 -21.21
C ILE A 159 5.89 39.30 -21.72
N PRO A 160 5.48 40.51 -21.28
CA PRO A 160 6.14 41.73 -21.67
C PRO A 160 7.58 41.72 -21.14
N SER A 161 8.55 41.46 -22.01
CA SER A 161 9.96 41.63 -21.67
C SER A 161 10.30 43.12 -21.68
N GLU A 162 10.97 43.59 -20.63
CA GLU A 162 11.48 44.96 -20.55
C GLU A 162 12.54 45.18 -21.65
N GLY A 163 12.10 45.60 -22.84
CA GLY A 163 12.96 46.22 -23.86
C GLY A 163 13.15 45.48 -25.17
N HIS A 164 12.71 44.24 -25.34
CA HIS A 164 12.79 43.52 -26.62
C HIS A 164 11.45 42.86 -26.99
N SER A 165 10.74 43.47 -27.95
CA SER A 165 9.64 42.83 -28.66
C SER A 165 10.22 41.82 -29.64
N PHE A 166 10.38 40.58 -29.19
CA PHE A 166 10.71 39.49 -30.07
C PHE A 166 9.43 39.12 -30.84
N GLU A 167 9.28 39.66 -32.06
CA GLU A 167 8.20 39.27 -32.98
C GLU A 167 8.47 37.82 -33.42
N LEU A 168 7.92 36.88 -32.66
CA LEU A 168 7.82 35.49 -33.09
C LEU A 168 6.84 35.40 -34.24
N ASP A 169 7.23 34.66 -35.28
CA ASP A 169 6.36 34.29 -36.37
C ASP A 169 5.07 33.65 -35.84
N SER A 170 3.91 34.15 -36.28
CA SER A 170 2.59 33.65 -35.86
C SER A 170 2.46 32.14 -36.13
N GLU A 171 3.07 31.66 -37.22
CA GLU A 171 3.07 30.23 -37.55
C GLU A 171 3.82 29.40 -36.50
N ALA A 172 4.95 29.92 -36.00
CA ALA A 172 5.74 29.24 -34.97
C ALA A 172 4.99 29.14 -33.63
N ILE A 173 4.21 30.17 -33.28
CA ILE A 173 3.36 30.20 -32.09
C ILE A 173 2.25 29.17 -32.21
N ASP A 174 1.56 29.11 -33.35
CA ASP A 174 0.47 28.15 -33.58
C ASP A 174 0.97 26.69 -33.52
N ILE A 175 2.16 26.44 -34.09
CA ILE A 175 2.81 25.12 -33.99
C ILE A 175 3.15 24.77 -32.54
N ALA A 176 3.67 25.73 -31.75
CA ALA A 176 3.98 25.52 -30.35
C ALA A 176 2.71 25.22 -29.53
N ASN A 177 1.65 26.02 -29.73
CA ASN A 177 0.34 25.82 -29.10
C ASN A 177 -0.23 24.43 -29.42
N GLY A 178 -0.18 24.00 -30.69
CA GLY A 178 -0.62 22.67 -31.11
C GLY A 178 0.15 21.54 -30.40
N LYS A 179 1.47 21.70 -30.22
CA LYS A 179 2.29 20.74 -29.47
C LYS A 179 1.96 20.71 -27.98
N VAL A 180 1.60 21.84 -27.38
CA VAL A 180 1.15 21.90 -26.00
C VAL A 180 -0.16 21.14 -25.84
N VAL A 181 -1.15 21.35 -26.72
CA VAL A 181 -2.44 20.62 -26.67
C VAL A 181 -2.20 19.11 -26.74
N ALA A 182 -1.40 18.66 -27.71
CA ALA A 182 -1.07 17.24 -27.82
C ALA A 182 -0.32 16.71 -26.59
N GLY A 183 0.59 17.51 -26.01
CA GLY A 183 1.31 17.16 -24.79
C GLY A 183 0.40 17.07 -23.56
N HIS A 184 -0.54 18.02 -23.41
CA HIS A 184 -1.56 18.02 -22.37
C HIS A 184 -2.37 16.72 -22.41
N ASP A 185 -2.93 16.38 -23.57
CA ASP A 185 -3.77 15.18 -23.71
C ASP A 185 -2.98 13.89 -23.42
N ALA A 186 -1.73 13.84 -23.86
CA ALA A 186 -0.84 12.71 -23.56
C ALA A 186 -0.57 12.57 -22.06
N LEU A 187 -0.31 13.68 -21.35
CA LEU A 187 -0.07 13.67 -19.90
C LEU A 187 -1.32 13.27 -19.12
N VAL A 188 -2.47 13.84 -19.45
CA VAL A 188 -3.76 13.50 -18.84
C VAL A 188 -4.10 12.02 -19.06
N CYS A 189 -3.80 11.49 -20.24
CA CYS A 189 -3.95 10.07 -20.55
C CYS A 189 -3.03 9.19 -19.67
N ILE A 190 -1.76 9.56 -19.50
CA ILE A 190 -0.83 8.82 -18.64
C ILE A 190 -1.29 8.85 -17.17
N VAL A 191 -1.68 10.02 -16.64
CA VAL A 191 -2.22 10.14 -15.27
C VAL A 191 -3.45 9.27 -15.08
N SER A 192 -4.35 9.23 -16.08
CA SER A 192 -5.53 8.37 -16.03
C SER A 192 -5.17 6.88 -16.03
N ARG A 193 -4.17 6.48 -16.82
CA ARG A 193 -3.66 5.09 -16.82
C ARG A 193 -3.04 4.70 -15.48
N ILE A 194 -2.25 5.59 -14.86
CA ILE A 194 -1.69 5.34 -13.52
C ILE A 194 -2.83 5.08 -12.53
N ARG A 195 -3.88 5.92 -12.53
CA ARG A 195 -5.06 5.74 -11.68
C ARG A 195 -5.76 4.40 -11.92
N ASP A 196 -5.91 3.98 -13.17
CA ASP A 196 -6.55 2.70 -13.52
C ASP A 196 -5.74 1.49 -13.08
N VAL A 197 -4.40 1.54 -13.20
CA VAL A 197 -3.49 0.51 -12.69
C VAL A 197 -3.60 0.42 -11.17
N VAL A 198 -3.49 1.55 -10.46
CA VAL A 198 -3.61 1.60 -9.00
C VAL A 198 -4.96 1.05 -8.55
N LYS A 199 -6.07 1.47 -9.19
CA LYS A 199 -7.40 0.96 -8.87
C LYS A 199 -7.49 -0.57 -9.03
N ARG A 200 -6.86 -1.13 -10.05
CA ARG A 200 -6.84 -2.57 -10.30
C ARG A 200 -6.04 -3.31 -9.23
N GLU A 201 -4.83 -2.85 -8.94
CA GLU A 201 -3.96 -3.48 -7.94
C GLU A 201 -4.58 -3.45 -6.54
N MET A 202 -5.18 -2.32 -6.18
CA MET A 202 -5.87 -2.15 -4.91
C MET A 202 -7.14 -3.01 -4.79
N ARG A 203 -7.84 -3.27 -5.91
CA ARG A 203 -9.03 -4.13 -5.94
C ARG A 203 -8.69 -5.61 -5.91
N ASP A 204 -7.70 -6.02 -6.69
CA ASP A 204 -7.37 -7.43 -6.92
C ASP A 204 -6.45 -8.00 -5.83
N GLY A 205 -5.90 -7.14 -4.96
CA GLY A 205 -4.97 -7.54 -3.89
C GLY A 205 -3.66 -8.16 -4.42
N LYS A 206 -3.43 -8.07 -5.73
CA LYS A 206 -2.22 -8.51 -6.42
C LYS A 206 -1.26 -7.32 -6.47
N THR A 207 -0.52 -7.12 -5.40
CA THR A 207 0.73 -6.39 -5.47
C THR A 207 1.84 -7.42 -5.65
N CYS A 208 2.66 -7.27 -6.70
CA CYS A 208 3.80 -8.13 -6.99
C CYS A 208 4.74 -8.28 -5.77
#